data_AF-A0A924HBU1-F1
#
_entry.id   AF-A0A924HBU1-F1
#
_cell.length_a   1.000
_cell.length_b   1.000
_cell.length_c   1.000
_cell.angle_alpha   90.00
_cell.angle_beta   90.00
_cell.angle_gamma   90.00
#
_symmetry.space_group_name_H-M   'P 1'
#
loop_
_entity.id
_entity.type
_entity.pdbx_description
1 polymer ?
#
loop_
_entity_poly.entity_id
_entity_poly.type
_entity_poly.pdbx_seq_one_letter_code
_entity_poly.pdbx_strand_id
1 'polypeptide(L)'
;MYFFKNTNGLGNFALENLTVFASMYAVYPADMDGDGDNDILGISLYGGNNSYAGVAWFENNNGVYAVGHDVSAIDARGESVQAADSDHDGDLDVLTSEGSALSWYSNNGVGTFGAREVIRVGFTKISKEY
;
A
#
# COMPACT_ATOMS: atom_id res chain seq x y z
N MET A 1 3.56 -3.12 13.82
CA MET A 1 2.12 -3.10 13.51
C MET A 1 1.41 -4.08 14.44
N TYR A 2 0.14 -3.86 14.82
CA TYR A 2 -0.67 -4.84 15.57
C TYR A 2 -1.94 -5.11 14.80
N PHE A 3 -2.33 -6.38 14.67
CA PHE A 3 -3.61 -6.76 14.06
C PHE A 3 -4.61 -7.12 15.15
N PHE A 4 -5.83 -6.60 15.02
CA PHE A 4 -6.91 -6.86 15.96
C PHE A 4 -8.07 -7.49 15.20
N LYS A 5 -8.28 -8.79 15.40
CA LYS A 5 -9.39 -9.50 14.77
C LYS A 5 -10.68 -9.23 15.53
N ASN A 6 -11.71 -8.75 14.84
CA ASN A 6 -13.07 -8.70 15.40
C ASN A 6 -13.63 -10.12 15.43
N THR A 7 -13.60 -10.74 16.61
CA THR A 7 -13.86 -12.17 16.80
C THR A 7 -15.32 -12.56 16.60
N ASN A 8 -16.25 -11.60 16.70
CA ASN A 8 -17.69 -11.89 16.71
C ASN A 8 -18.55 -10.86 15.98
N GLY A 9 -17.97 -9.89 15.27
CA GLY A 9 -18.72 -8.84 14.57
C GLY A 9 -19.38 -7.80 15.49
N LEU A 10 -19.24 -7.93 16.81
CA LEU A 10 -19.86 -7.05 17.82
C LEU A 10 -18.85 -6.08 18.46
N GLY A 11 -17.62 -6.05 17.95
CA GLY A 11 -16.56 -5.16 18.44
C GLY A 11 -15.70 -5.79 19.55
N ASN A 12 -15.72 -7.12 19.70
CA ASN A 12 -14.77 -7.81 20.57
C ASN A 12 -13.50 -8.17 19.78
N PHE A 13 -12.40 -7.53 20.13
CA PHE A 13 -11.13 -7.66 19.43
C PHE A 13 -10.15 -8.56 20.17
N ALA A 14 -9.51 -9.48 19.44
CA ALA A 14 -8.37 -10.25 19.93
C ALA A 14 -7.09 -9.77 19.23
N LEU A 15 -6.00 -9.65 19.99
CA LEU A 15 -4.70 -9.30 19.44
C LEU A 15 -4.13 -10.51 18.70
N GLU A 16 -3.85 -10.34 17.40
CA GLU A 16 -3.01 -11.24 16.64
C GLU A 16 -1.69 -10.51 16.35
N ASN A 17 -0.58 -11.07 16.84
CA ASN A 17 0.74 -10.49 16.65
C ASN A 17 1.27 -10.89 15.26
N LEU A 18 1.33 -9.93 14.34
CA LEU A 18 2.27 -10.02 13.24
C LEU A 18 3.67 -9.66 13.75
N THR A 19 4.61 -10.60 13.64
CA THR A 19 5.98 -10.45 14.20
C THR A 19 6.90 -9.66 13.29
N VAL A 20 6.39 -9.03 12.23
CA VAL A 20 7.25 -8.50 11.18
C VAL A 20 6.84 -7.05 10.91
N PHE A 21 7.83 -6.17 10.86
CA PHE A 21 7.74 -4.75 10.50
C PHE A 21 7.37 -3.79 11.64
N ALA A 22 8.42 -3.41 12.37
CA ALA A 22 8.48 -2.14 13.08
C ALA A 22 8.48 -0.99 12.05
N SER A 23 7.80 0.12 12.38
CA SER A 23 7.89 1.42 11.69
C SER A 23 7.07 1.66 10.41
N MET A 24 5.96 0.94 10.18
CA MET A 24 4.99 1.40 9.16
C MET A 24 4.31 2.70 9.58
N TYR A 25 4.22 3.65 8.66
CA TYR A 25 3.59 4.96 8.88
C TYR A 25 2.10 4.96 8.49
N ALA A 26 1.78 4.36 7.34
CA ALA A 26 0.41 4.18 6.88
C ALA A 26 0.21 2.78 6.27
N VAL A 27 -1.02 2.30 6.32
CA VAL A 27 -1.45 1.01 5.77
C VAL A 27 -2.77 1.16 5.01
N TYR A 28 -2.98 0.30 4.03
CA TYR A 28 -4.18 0.23 3.18
C TYR A 28 -4.55 -1.24 2.95
N PRO A 29 -5.75 -1.69 3.35
CA PRO A 29 -6.21 -3.04 3.07
C PRO A 29 -6.75 -3.15 1.64
N ALA A 30 -6.30 -4.15 0.89
CA ALA A 30 -6.77 -4.45 -0.47
C ALA A 30 -6.43 -5.89 -0.85
N ASP A 31 -7.24 -6.51 -1.69
CA ASP A 31 -7.00 -7.83 -2.30
C ASP A 31 -6.05 -7.65 -3.50
N MET A 32 -4.73 -7.78 -3.27
CA MET A 32 -3.71 -7.39 -4.25
C MET A 32 -3.36 -8.50 -5.24
N ASP A 33 -3.66 -9.75 -4.92
CA ASP A 33 -3.45 -10.91 -5.79
C ASP A 33 -4.76 -11.49 -6.36
N GLY A 34 -5.92 -10.95 -5.96
CA GLY A 34 -7.22 -11.31 -6.50
C GLY A 34 -7.78 -12.63 -5.96
N ASP A 35 -7.28 -13.10 -4.81
CA ASP A 35 -7.71 -14.35 -4.19
C ASP A 35 -8.98 -14.21 -3.31
N GLY A 36 -9.40 -12.96 -3.07
CA GLY A 36 -10.60 -12.61 -2.32
C GLY A 36 -10.36 -12.28 -0.84
N ASP A 37 -9.13 -12.42 -0.35
CA ASP A 37 -8.72 -12.00 0.98
C ASP A 37 -8.08 -10.60 0.94
N ASN A 38 -8.42 -9.75 1.92
CA ASN A 38 -7.75 -8.44 2.00
C ASN A 38 -6.34 -8.62 2.56
N ASP A 39 -5.36 -8.19 1.77
CA ASP A 39 -3.97 -8.05 2.16
C ASP A 39 -3.71 -6.73 2.90
N ILE A 40 -2.46 -6.51 3.30
CA ILE A 40 -2.01 -5.22 3.84
C ILE A 40 -0.94 -4.63 2.93
N LEU A 41 -1.26 -3.53 2.26
CA LEU A 41 -0.28 -2.63 1.67
C LEU A 41 0.14 -1.61 2.71
N GLY A 42 1.41 -1.28 2.83
CA GLY A 42 1.84 -0.24 3.75
C GLY A 42 3.11 0.46 3.34
N ILE A 43 3.36 1.59 3.97
CA ILE A 43 4.48 2.48 3.65
C ILE A 43 5.22 2.86 4.93
N SER A 44 6.55 2.86 4.87
CA SER A 44 7.45 3.24 5.95
C SER A 44 8.20 4.52 5.60
N LEU A 45 8.17 5.50 6.50
CA LEU A 45 8.98 6.73 6.40
C LEU A 45 10.47 6.49 6.70
N TYR A 46 10.79 5.45 7.47
CA TYR A 46 12.13 5.23 7.99
C TYR A 46 12.61 3.83 7.68
N GLY A 47 13.66 3.79 6.87
CA GLY A 47 14.51 2.62 6.80
C GLY A 47 15.39 2.62 8.04
N GLY A 48 15.03 1.83 9.05
CA GLY A 48 15.94 1.54 10.15
C GLY A 48 17.23 0.84 9.66
N ASN A 49 18.11 0.49 10.59
CA ASN A 49 19.30 -0.32 10.31
C ASN A 49 18.86 -1.68 9.73
N ASN A 50 18.80 -1.80 8.40
CA ASN A 50 18.30 -2.95 7.62
C ASN A 50 16.79 -3.02 7.38
N SER A 51 16.05 -1.91 7.48
CA SER A 51 14.68 -1.82 6.95
C SER A 51 14.67 -0.92 5.73
N TYR A 52 13.89 -1.27 4.71
CA TYR A 52 13.65 -0.39 3.59
C TYR A 52 12.72 0.74 4.06
N ALA A 53 13.12 2.00 3.87
CA ALA A 53 12.13 3.06 3.71
C ALA A 53 11.46 2.77 2.36
N GLY A 54 10.15 2.67 2.32
CA GLY A 54 9.49 2.14 1.13
C GLY A 54 8.09 1.65 1.38
N VAL A 55 7.49 1.13 0.32
CA VAL A 55 6.22 0.40 0.38
C VAL A 55 6.53 -1.07 0.69
N ALA A 56 5.54 -1.80 1.22
CA ALA A 56 5.55 -3.24 1.40
C ALA A 56 4.13 -3.77 1.27
N TRP A 57 3.97 -4.94 0.65
CA TRP A 57 2.69 -5.64 0.54
C TRP A 57 2.77 -6.97 1.30
N PHE A 58 1.86 -7.22 2.24
CA PHE A 58 1.75 -8.43 3.04
C PHE A 58 0.52 -9.23 2.62
N GLU A 59 0.76 -10.31 1.90
CA GLU A 59 -0.25 -11.29 1.50
C GLU A 59 -0.93 -11.88 2.74
N ASN A 60 -2.25 -11.95 2.69
CA ASN A 60 -3.12 -12.55 3.67
C ASN A 60 -3.76 -13.82 3.08
N ASN A 61 -3.16 -14.96 3.32
CA ASN A 61 -3.73 -16.21 2.85
C ASN A 61 -4.67 -16.79 3.91
N ASN A 62 -5.98 -16.53 3.77
CA ASN A 62 -7.02 -17.05 4.66
C ASN A 62 -6.82 -16.73 6.15
N GLY A 63 -6.35 -15.52 6.46
CA GLY A 63 -6.05 -15.05 7.82
C GLY A 63 -4.63 -15.35 8.29
N VAL A 64 -3.79 -15.92 7.41
CA VAL A 64 -2.37 -16.16 7.68
C VAL A 64 -1.54 -15.18 6.84
N TYR A 65 -0.97 -14.19 7.51
CA TYR A 65 -0.12 -13.21 6.84
C TYR A 65 1.29 -13.75 6.60
N ALA A 66 1.76 -13.67 5.35
CA ALA A 66 3.13 -14.00 4.98
C ALA A 66 4.04 -12.77 5.01
N VAL A 67 5.36 -13.02 5.07
CA VAL A 67 6.36 -11.95 4.91
C VAL A 67 6.26 -11.44 3.48
N GLY A 68 6.02 -10.13 3.38
CA GLY A 68 5.55 -9.48 2.19
C GLY A 68 6.42 -9.66 0.94
N HIS A 69 5.76 -9.59 -0.22
CA HIS A 69 6.44 -9.43 -1.49
C HIS A 69 7.31 -8.17 -1.44
N ASP A 70 8.57 -8.33 -1.83
CA ASP A 70 9.54 -7.25 -1.80
C ASP A 70 9.23 -6.27 -2.94
N VAL A 71 8.40 -5.26 -2.66
CA VAL A 71 8.08 -4.15 -3.59
C VAL A 71 9.25 -3.16 -3.72
N SER A 72 10.48 -3.67 -3.65
CA SER A 72 11.75 -2.94 -3.75
C SER A 72 11.87 -1.99 -4.95
N ALA A 73 11.03 -2.16 -5.99
CA ALA A 73 10.90 -1.21 -7.10
C ALA A 73 10.23 0.12 -6.70
N ILE A 74 9.48 0.15 -5.61
CA ILE A 74 8.77 1.31 -5.07
C ILE A 74 9.66 2.03 -4.05
N ASP A 75 10.56 2.88 -4.55
CA ASP A 75 11.32 3.83 -3.73
C ASP A 75 10.44 5.06 -3.42
N ALA A 76 9.49 4.87 -2.50
CA ALA A 76 8.59 5.91 -2.02
C ALA A 76 8.71 6.09 -0.51
N ARG A 77 8.94 7.33 -0.08
CA ARG A 77 8.94 7.73 1.33
C ARG A 77 7.69 8.54 1.65
N GLY A 78 6.55 7.97 1.29
CA GLY A 78 5.29 8.68 1.25
C GLY A 78 4.55 8.77 2.58
N GLU A 79 3.67 9.77 2.66
CA GLU A 79 2.73 9.98 3.77
C GLU A 79 1.50 9.07 3.62
N SER A 80 1.17 8.67 2.40
CA SER A 80 0.06 7.76 2.12
C SER A 80 0.37 6.78 1.00
N VAL A 81 -0.35 5.65 1.07
CA VAL A 81 -0.36 4.60 0.06
C VAL A 81 -1.81 4.18 -0.20
N GLN A 82 -2.12 3.87 -1.46
CA GLN A 82 -3.42 3.40 -1.93
C GLN A 82 -3.23 2.33 -3.00
N ALA A 83 -4.26 1.50 -3.22
CA ALA A 83 -4.31 0.54 -4.30
C ALA A 83 -5.55 0.76 -5.18
N ALA A 84 -5.39 0.71 -6.51
CA ALA A 84 -6.47 0.82 -7.49
C ALA A 84 -6.01 0.36 -8.87
N ASP A 85 -6.84 -0.39 -9.59
CA ASP A 85 -6.67 -0.68 -11.02
C ASP A 85 -6.76 0.61 -11.83
N SER A 86 -5.60 1.21 -12.17
CA SER A 86 -5.53 2.56 -12.73
C SER A 86 -5.36 2.55 -14.25
N ASP A 87 -4.83 1.47 -14.81
CA ASP A 87 -4.69 1.27 -16.24
C ASP A 87 -5.76 0.35 -16.87
N HIS A 88 -6.65 -0.21 -16.05
CA HIS A 88 -7.77 -1.08 -16.42
C HIS A 88 -7.32 -2.44 -16.98
N ASP A 89 -6.21 -2.98 -16.47
CA ASP A 89 -5.76 -4.33 -16.81
C ASP A 89 -6.32 -5.42 -15.88
N GLY A 90 -6.95 -5.01 -14.77
CA GLY A 90 -7.59 -5.88 -13.80
C GLY A 90 -6.71 -6.19 -12.57
N ASP A 91 -5.47 -5.71 -12.54
CA ASP A 91 -4.55 -5.84 -11.42
C ASP A 91 -4.53 -4.56 -10.59
N LEU A 92 -4.46 -4.67 -9.26
CA LEU A 92 -4.38 -3.48 -8.41
C LEU A 92 -2.99 -2.85 -8.47
N ASP A 93 -2.93 -1.62 -9.00
CA ASP A 93 -1.73 -0.79 -8.97
C ASP A 93 -1.52 -0.10 -7.63
N VAL A 94 -0.32 0.43 -7.40
CA VAL A 94 0.02 1.19 -6.20
C VAL A 94 0.15 2.68 -6.49
N LEU A 95 -0.51 3.51 -5.67
CA LEU A 95 -0.33 4.95 -5.65
C LEU A 95 0.29 5.39 -4.33
N THR A 96 1.27 6.29 -4.41
CA THR A 96 1.94 6.88 -3.23
C THR A 96 1.91 8.40 -3.32
N SER A 97 1.76 9.08 -2.19
CA SER A 97 1.96 10.52 -2.09
C SER A 97 3.16 10.87 -1.23
N GLU A 98 4.03 11.74 -1.73
CA GLU A 98 5.20 12.26 -1.02
C GLU A 98 5.31 13.77 -1.28
N GLY A 99 5.05 14.57 -0.24
CA GLY A 99 4.96 16.02 -0.38
C GLY A 99 3.90 16.43 -1.41
N SER A 100 4.32 17.04 -2.52
CA SER A 100 3.42 17.45 -3.61
C SER A 100 3.39 16.48 -4.79
N ALA A 101 4.15 15.38 -4.74
CA ALA A 101 4.19 14.39 -5.80
C ALA A 101 3.19 13.26 -5.53
N LEU A 102 2.31 13.01 -6.49
CA LEU A 102 1.57 11.76 -6.58
C LEU A 102 2.33 10.85 -7.55
N SER A 103 2.60 9.61 -7.15
CA SER A 103 3.31 8.63 -7.98
C SER A 103 2.47 7.36 -8.15
N TRP A 104 2.51 6.78 -9.34
CA TRP A 104 1.86 5.54 -9.73
C TRP A 104 2.92 4.49 -10.07
N TYR A 105 2.63 3.24 -9.72
CA TYR A 105 3.44 2.07 -9.98
C TYR A 105 2.49 0.96 -10.46
N SER A 106 2.59 0.60 -11.74
CA SER A 106 1.76 -0.46 -12.30
C SER A 106 2.08 -1.80 -11.62
N ASN A 107 1.08 -2.64 -11.40
CA ASN A 107 1.25 -4.03 -10.97
C ASN A 107 0.98 -4.96 -12.15
N ASN A 108 1.38 -6.22 -12.05
CA ASN A 108 1.11 -7.25 -13.06
C ASN A 108 0.39 -8.47 -12.46
N GLY A 109 -0.31 -8.25 -11.36
CA GLY A 109 -1.11 -9.27 -10.65
C GLY A 109 -0.30 -10.26 -9.82
N VAL A 110 1.05 -10.21 -9.85
CA VAL A 110 1.92 -11.10 -9.08
C VAL A 110 2.92 -10.35 -8.20
N GLY A 111 2.64 -9.07 -7.92
CA GLY A 111 3.48 -8.21 -7.08
C GLY A 111 4.76 -7.72 -7.74
N THR A 112 4.83 -7.75 -9.07
CA THR A 112 5.95 -7.14 -9.79
C THR A 112 5.54 -5.75 -10.27
N PHE A 113 6.20 -4.73 -9.72
CA PHE A 113 5.83 -3.35 -9.98
C PHE A 113 6.65 -2.71 -11.11
N GLY A 114 5.98 -1.91 -11.93
CA GLY A 114 6.57 -1.07 -12.95
C GLY A 114 7.40 0.09 -12.38
N ALA A 115 8.05 0.83 -13.28
CA ALA A 115 8.81 2.01 -12.91
C ALA A 115 7.89 3.12 -12.38
N ARG A 116 8.43 3.97 -11.49
CA ARG A 116 7.71 5.13 -10.96
C ARG A 116 7.25 6.09 -12.05
N GLU A 117 5.95 6.33 -12.11
CA GLU A 117 5.36 7.41 -12.91
C GLU A 117 4.84 8.54 -12.02
N VAL A 118 5.28 9.78 -12.25
CA VAL A 118 4.83 10.93 -11.45
C VAL A 118 3.60 11.57 -12.09
N ILE A 119 2.47 11.48 -11.41
CA ILE A 119 1.21 12.11 -11.80
C ILE A 119 1.29 13.60 -11.43
N ARG A 120 1.51 14.44 -12.44
CA ARG A 120 1.46 15.90 -12.30
C ARG A 120 0.10 16.41 -12.73
N VAL A 121 -0.74 16.77 -11.78
CA VAL A 121 -1.92 17.60 -12.09
C VAL A 121 -1.46 19.03 -12.32
N GLY A 122 -1.47 19.46 -13.58
CA GLY A 122 -1.40 20.88 -13.91
C GLY A 122 -2.66 21.56 -13.40
N PHE A 123 -2.64 22.06 -12.17
CA PHE A 123 -3.73 22.90 -11.66
C PHE A 123 -3.75 24.20 -12.45
N THR A 124 -4.51 24.23 -13.54
CA THR A 124 -4.85 25.48 -14.19
C THR A 124 -5.95 26.11 -13.35
N LYS A 125 -5.65 27.25 -12.73
CA LYS A 125 -6.64 28.07 -12.03
C LYS A 125 -7.79 28.35 -13.00
N ILE A 126 -8.97 27.76 -12.76
CA ILE A 126 -10.19 28.18 -13.45
C ILE A 126 -10.65 29.46 -12.76
N SER A 127 -10.15 30.62 -13.21
CA SER A 127 -10.81 31.87 -12.89
C SER A 127 -12.09 31.95 -13.73
N LYS A 128 -13.25 31.77 -13.09
CA LYS A 128 -14.50 32.28 -13.65
C LYS A 128 -14.40 33.80 -13.63
N GLU A 129 -14.29 34.41 -14.79
CA GLU A 129 -14.60 35.84 -14.93
C GLU A 129 -16.11 36.00 -14.69
N TYR A 130 -16.47 36.93 -13.79
CA TYR A 130 -17.84 37.35 -13.53
C TYR A 130 -18.18 38.57 -14.41
#